data_AF-A0A7C2XT73-F1
#
_entry.id   AF-A0A7C2XT73-F1
#
_cell.length_a   1.000
_cell.length_b   1.000
_cell.length_c   1.000
_cell.angle_alpha   90.00
_cell.angle_beta   90.00
_cell.angle_gamma   90.00
#
_symmetry.space_group_name_H-M   'P 1'
#
loop_
_entity.id
_entity.type
_entity.pdbx_description
1 polymer ?
#
loop_
_entity_poly.entity_id
_entity_poly.type
_entity_poly.pdbx_seq_one_letter_code
_entity_poly.pdbx_strand_id
1 'polypeptide(L)'
;MVDELDRKILNMLIADGRQSNRIMVKKLGEEGIRISERGLGKRIARLEKERIITGYTAMVDMKKVNMGIPRLITVKLSSPKNFVQRLDDMKQHLGNNNFFDKQRISCSIYSTNVGYSSTAVSTPKEKVRK
;
A
#
# COMPACT_ATOMS: atom_id res chain seq x y z
N MET A 1 -3.81 -13.96 11.91
CA MET A 1 -3.86 -12.91 12.96
C MET A 1 -2.46 -12.37 13.11
N VAL A 2 -2.29 -11.04 13.17
CA VAL A 2 -0.97 -10.39 13.18
C VAL A 2 -0.48 -10.26 14.62
N ASP A 3 0.64 -10.92 14.92
CA ASP A 3 1.26 -10.89 16.25
C ASP A 3 2.04 -9.58 16.46
N GLU A 4 2.40 -9.27 17.71
CA GLU A 4 3.25 -8.11 18.01
C GLU A 4 4.63 -8.21 17.34
N LEU A 5 5.18 -9.42 17.25
CA LEU A 5 6.42 -9.68 16.51
C LEU A 5 6.27 -9.37 15.02
N ASP A 6 5.13 -9.73 14.42
CA ASP A 6 4.89 -9.44 13.01
C ASP A 6 4.79 -7.93 12.77
N ARG A 7 4.22 -7.16 13.71
CA ARG A 7 4.22 -5.68 13.63
C ARG A 7 5.63 -5.11 13.65
N LYS A 8 6.52 -5.64 14.50
CA LYS A 8 7.94 -5.20 14.51
C LYS A 8 8.62 -5.51 13.17
N ILE A 9 8.41 -6.71 12.62
CA ILE A 9 8.95 -7.08 11.30
C ILE A 9 8.44 -6.13 10.21
N LEU A 10 7.14 -5.84 10.20
CA LEU A 10 6.55 -4.89 9.25
C LEU A 10 7.17 -3.49 9.38
N ASN A 11 7.35 -2.99 10.60
CA ASN A 11 7.98 -1.68 10.81
C ASN A 11 9.42 -1.63 10.29
N MET A 12 10.19 -2.72 10.46
CA MET A 12 11.54 -2.81 9.91
C MET A 12 11.54 -2.83 8.37
N LEU A 13 10.62 -3.58 7.76
CA LEU A 13 10.49 -3.65 6.29
C LEU A 13 9.95 -2.35 5.68
N ILE A 14 9.11 -1.60 6.40
CA ILE A 14 8.64 -0.27 5.97
C ILE A 14 9.81 0.72 5.97
N ALA A 15 10.69 0.64 6.96
CA ALA A 15 11.87 1.51 7.03
C ALA A 15 12.91 1.15 5.95
N ASP A 16 13.20 -0.14 5.78
CA ASP A 16 14.09 -0.64 4.74
C ASP A 16 13.65 -2.05 4.27
N GLY A 17 12.93 -2.09 3.15
CA GLY A 17 12.43 -3.34 2.57
C GLY A 17 13.51 -4.22 1.94
N ARG A 18 14.76 -3.72 1.80
CA ARG A 18 15.90 -4.50 1.27
C ARG A 18 16.76 -5.09 2.37
N GLN A 19 16.41 -4.86 3.64
CA GLN A 19 17.21 -5.30 4.76
C GLN A 19 17.33 -6.84 4.79
N SER A 20 18.54 -7.34 4.96
CA SER A 20 18.79 -8.78 5.10
C SER A 20 18.14 -9.35 6.36
N ASN A 21 17.59 -10.56 6.26
CA ASN A 21 17.04 -11.32 7.38
C ASN A 21 18.03 -11.44 8.55
N ARG A 22 19.33 -11.62 8.25
CA ARG A 22 20.38 -11.72 9.29
C ARG A 22 20.51 -10.46 10.12
N ILE A 23 20.43 -9.30 9.47
CA ILE A 23 20.51 -8.00 10.15
C ILE A 23 19.24 -7.76 10.96
N MET A 24 18.06 -8.11 10.41
CA MET A 24 16.80 -8.00 11.14
C MET A 24 16.79 -8.86 12.41
N VAL A 25 17.26 -10.11 12.32
CA VAL A 25 17.39 -11.00 13.50
C VAL A 25 18.32 -10.39 14.56
N LYS A 26 19.45 -9.81 14.16
CA LYS A 26 20.38 -9.17 15.10
C LYS A 26 19.70 -8.01 15.85
N LYS A 27 19.04 -7.10 15.13
CA LYS A 27 18.31 -5.97 15.73
C LYS A 27 17.19 -6.44 16.67
N LEU A 28 16.41 -7.44 16.26
CA LEU A 28 15.38 -8.03 17.12
C LEU A 28 15.98 -8.68 18.37
N GLY A 29 17.16 -9.30 18.26
CA GLY A 29 17.90 -9.85 19.38
C GLY A 29 18.39 -8.81 20.38
N GLU A 30 18.80 -7.63 19.91
CA GLU A 30 19.17 -6.47 20.75
C GLU A 30 17.96 -5.96 21.55
N GLU A 31 16.74 -6.10 21.01
CA GLU A 31 15.47 -5.80 21.69
C GLU A 31 14.98 -6.95 22.61
N GLY A 32 15.77 -8.01 22.80
CA GLY A 32 15.43 -9.15 23.65
C GLY A 32 14.56 -10.23 22.98
N ILE A 33 14.31 -10.12 21.68
CA ILE A 33 13.48 -11.09 20.93
C ILE A 33 14.38 -12.12 20.25
N ARG A 34 14.25 -13.39 20.67
CA ARG A 34 15.00 -14.49 20.08
C ARG A 34 14.21 -15.11 18.92
N ILE A 35 14.69 -14.92 17.70
CA ILE A 35 14.14 -15.55 16.49
C ILE A 35 15.28 -16.03 15.58
N SER A 36 15.09 -17.18 14.92
CA SER A 36 16.04 -17.68 13.92
C SER A 36 15.76 -17.04 12.55
N GLU A 37 16.79 -16.96 11.69
CA GLU A 37 16.63 -16.42 10.32
C GLU A 37 15.57 -17.18 9.52
N ARG A 38 15.53 -18.52 9.66
CA ARG A 38 14.49 -19.36 9.03
C ARG A 38 13.09 -19.05 9.58
N GLY A 39 12.98 -18.81 10.88
CA GLY A 39 11.72 -18.44 11.53
C GLY A 39 11.20 -17.09 11.04
N LEU A 40 12.10 -16.10 10.89
CA LEU A 40 11.78 -14.79 10.33
C LEU A 40 11.29 -14.91 8.88
N GLY A 41 12.01 -15.66 8.04
CA GLY A 41 11.62 -15.88 6.64
C GLY A 41 10.26 -16.55 6.49
N LYS A 42 9.93 -17.54 7.34
CA LYS A 42 8.58 -18.15 7.35
C LYS A 42 7.48 -17.14 7.69
N ARG A 43 7.74 -16.21 8.63
CA ARG A 43 6.78 -15.16 8.99
C ARG A 43 6.57 -14.18 7.84
N ILE A 44 7.65 -13.73 7.19
CA ILE A 44 7.55 -12.84 6.02
C ILE A 44 6.75 -13.53 4.90
N ALA A 45 7.08 -14.77 4.57
CA ALA A 45 6.35 -15.53 3.54
C ALA A 45 4.85 -15.72 3.87
N ARG A 46 4.52 -15.89 5.16
CA ARG A 46 3.12 -15.91 5.62
C ARG A 46 2.44 -14.55 5.39
N LEU A 47 3.08 -13.45 5.76
CA LEU A 47 2.55 -12.10 5.60
C LEU A 47 2.34 -11.73 4.13
N GLU A 48 3.22 -12.19 3.24
CA GLU A 48 3.06 -12.06 1.78
C GLU A 48 1.89 -12.90 1.27
N LYS A 49 1.79 -14.17 1.69
CA LYS A 49 0.69 -15.06 1.30
C LYS A 49 -0.68 -14.54 1.74
N GLU A 50 -0.75 -13.96 2.94
CA GLU A 50 -1.96 -13.33 3.50
C GLU A 50 -2.25 -11.95 2.88
N ARG A 51 -1.42 -11.47 1.94
CA ARG A 51 -1.50 -10.14 1.31
C ARG A 51 -1.48 -8.98 2.29
N ILE A 52 -0.86 -9.18 3.45
CA ILE A 52 -0.55 -8.09 4.38
C ILE A 52 0.63 -7.29 3.82
N ILE A 53 1.66 -7.98 3.35
CA ILE A 53 2.70 -7.39 2.50
C ILE A 53 2.20 -7.52 1.06
N THR A 54 1.86 -6.38 0.44
CA THR A 54 1.31 -6.35 -0.93
C THR A 54 2.39 -6.28 -2.01
N GLY A 55 3.61 -5.90 -1.63
CA GLY A 55 4.77 -5.84 -2.51
C GLY A 55 5.87 -4.95 -1.94
N TYR A 56 7.03 -4.97 -2.61
CA TYR A 56 8.16 -4.11 -2.28
C TYR A 56 8.29 -3.04 -3.36
N THR A 57 8.41 -1.77 -2.95
CA THR A 57 8.45 -0.63 -3.89
C THR A 57 9.68 0.23 -3.67
N ALA A 58 10.21 0.79 -4.75
CA ALA A 58 11.27 1.77 -4.68
C ALA A 58 10.68 3.15 -4.39
N MET A 59 11.23 3.84 -3.40
CA MET A 59 10.95 5.26 -3.19
C MET A 59 11.76 6.07 -4.21
N VAL A 60 11.06 6.74 -5.13
CA VAL A 60 11.67 7.54 -6.20
C VAL A 60 11.35 9.00 -5.99
N ASP A 61 12.33 9.86 -6.32
CA ASP A 61 12.11 11.29 -6.39
C ASP A 61 11.34 11.61 -7.68
N MET A 62 10.04 11.85 -7.53
CA MET A 62 9.11 12.13 -8.63
C MET A 62 9.56 13.28 -9.53
N LYS A 63 10.23 14.30 -8.98
CA LYS A 63 10.73 15.45 -9.75
C LYS A 63 11.87 15.03 -10.68
N LYS A 64 12.78 14.18 -10.20
CA LYS A 64 13.95 13.72 -10.97
C LYS A 64 13.57 12.69 -12.04
N VAL A 65 12.54 11.88 -11.80
CA VAL A 65 12.07 10.89 -12.78
C VAL A 65 11.09 11.46 -13.80
N ASN A 66 10.89 12.79 -13.80
CA ASN A 66 9.94 13.49 -14.68
C ASN A 66 8.53 12.89 -14.64
N MET A 67 8.15 12.31 -13.50
CA MET A 67 6.79 11.84 -13.28
C MET A 67 5.90 13.04 -12.95
N GLY A 68 4.65 13.01 -13.41
CA GLY A 68 3.70 14.11 -13.25
C GLY A 68 3.56 14.56 -11.79
N ILE A 69 3.25 15.84 -11.60
CA ILE A 69 3.02 16.43 -10.28
C ILE A 69 1.85 15.69 -9.61
N PRO A 70 2.02 15.13 -8.39
CA PRO A 70 0.91 14.50 -7.69
C PRO A 70 -0.15 15.56 -7.38
N ARG A 71 -1.41 15.28 -7.74
CA ARG A 71 -2.56 16.15 -7.45
C ARG A 71 -3.53 15.42 -6.54
N LEU A 72 -3.99 16.13 -5.50
CA LEU A 72 -5.09 15.70 -4.65
C LEU A 72 -6.36 16.38 -5.15
N ILE A 73 -7.40 15.60 -5.44
CA ILE A 73 -8.71 16.13 -5.83
C ILE A 73 -9.71 15.80 -4.73
N THR A 74 -10.28 16.83 -4.12
CA THR A 74 -11.35 16.67 -3.12
C THR A 74 -12.69 16.83 -3.81
N VAL A 75 -13.53 15.79 -3.76
CA VAL A 75 -14.88 15.82 -4.33
C VAL A 75 -15.90 15.89 -3.19
N LYS A 76 -16.74 16.93 -3.19
CA LYS A 76 -17.87 17.07 -2.27
C LYS A 76 -19.15 16.72 -3.01
N LEU A 77 -19.83 15.66 -2.57
CA LEU A 77 -21.10 15.23 -3.15
C LEU A 77 -22.26 15.81 -2.32
N SER A 78 -23.05 16.70 -2.94
CA SER A 78 -24.14 17.42 -2.26
C SER A 78 -25.45 16.64 -2.15
N SER A 79 -25.59 15.48 -2.82
CA SER A 79 -26.85 14.71 -2.84
C SER A 79 -26.61 13.23 -2.50
N PRO A 80 -27.35 12.65 -1.53
CA PRO A 80 -27.21 11.25 -1.14
C PRO A 80 -27.91 10.26 -2.10
N LYS A 81 -28.76 10.74 -3.01
CA LYS A 81 -29.44 9.87 -3.98
C LYS A 81 -28.41 9.23 -4.91
N ASN A 82 -28.39 7.90 -4.94
CA ASN A 82 -27.53 7.07 -5.79
C ASN A 82 -26.02 7.36 -5.62
N PHE A 83 -25.57 7.58 -4.37
CA PHE A 83 -24.16 7.82 -4.05
C PHE A 83 -23.21 6.74 -4.60
N VAL A 84 -23.58 5.47 -4.47
CA VAL A 84 -22.77 4.33 -4.92
C VAL A 84 -22.57 4.34 -6.44
N GLN A 85 -23.65 4.50 -7.21
CA GLN A 85 -23.58 4.58 -8.68
C GLN A 85 -22.74 5.77 -9.14
N ARG A 86 -22.96 6.97 -8.56
CA ARG A 86 -22.18 8.16 -8.92
C ARG A 86 -20.70 8.01 -8.64
N LEU A 87 -20.33 7.34 -7.55
CA LEU A 87 -18.93 7.06 -7.27
C LEU A 87 -18.31 6.13 -8.30
N ASP A 88 -19.03 5.11 -8.75
CA ASP A 88 -18.53 4.18 -9.76
C ASP A 88 -18.46 4.83 -11.15
N ASP A 89 -19.45 5.64 -11.53
CA ASP A 89 -19.42 6.45 -12.75
C ASP A 89 -18.22 7.42 -12.74
N MET A 90 -17.96 8.06 -11.59
CA MET A 90 -16.83 8.96 -11.43
C MET A 90 -15.50 8.22 -11.52
N LYS A 91 -15.37 7.03 -10.92
CA LYS A 91 -14.17 6.19 -11.05
C LYS A 91 -13.93 5.79 -12.52
N GLN A 92 -14.98 5.39 -13.23
CA GLN A 92 -14.88 5.04 -14.65
C GLN A 92 -14.44 6.25 -15.49
N HIS A 93 -15.01 7.43 -15.23
CA HIS A 93 -14.65 8.65 -15.92
C HIS A 93 -13.18 9.04 -15.67
N LEU A 94 -12.72 8.98 -14.41
CA LEU A 94 -11.32 9.28 -14.07
C LEU A 94 -10.34 8.26 -14.67
N GLY A 95 -10.70 6.98 -14.73
CA GLY A 95 -9.85 5.91 -15.27
C GLY A 95 -9.66 5.95 -16.80
N ASN A 96 -10.61 6.53 -17.53
CA ASN A 96 -10.59 6.60 -19.00
C ASN A 96 -9.76 7.78 -19.53
N ASN A 97 -9.40 8.74 -18.68
CA ASN A 97 -8.64 9.92 -19.09
C ASN A 97 -7.13 9.64 -19.02
N ASN A 98 -6.41 9.98 -20.10
CA ASN A 98 -4.93 9.93 -20.14
C ASN A 98 -4.24 10.88 -19.16
N PHE A 99 -5.00 11.76 -18.50
CA PHE A 99 -4.50 12.76 -17.56
C PHE A 99 -4.09 12.17 -16.21
N PHE A 100 -4.71 11.06 -15.79
CA PHE A 100 -4.35 10.38 -14.57
C PHE A 100 -3.44 9.21 -14.90
N ASP A 101 -2.17 9.28 -14.47
CA ASP A 101 -1.27 8.15 -14.61
C ASP A 101 -1.88 6.96 -13.86
N LYS A 102 -2.23 5.93 -14.64
CA LYS A 102 -2.96 4.72 -14.21
C LYS A 102 -2.24 3.93 -13.12
N GLN A 103 -1.00 4.30 -12.80
CA GLN A 103 -0.18 3.63 -11.80
C GLN A 103 -0.50 4.02 -10.35
N ARG A 104 -1.20 5.13 -10.07
CA ARG A 104 -1.32 5.61 -8.68
C ARG A 104 -2.52 6.52 -8.36
N ILE A 105 -3.73 6.18 -8.82
CA ILE A 105 -4.95 6.82 -8.29
C ILE A 105 -5.28 6.16 -6.94
N SER A 106 -4.74 6.71 -5.84
CA SER A 106 -5.25 6.39 -4.50
C SER A 106 -6.43 7.31 -4.20
N CYS A 107 -7.65 6.83 -4.42
CA CYS A 107 -8.85 7.55 -4.04
C CYS A 107 -9.19 7.20 -2.58
N SER A 108 -8.87 8.11 -1.66
CA SER A 108 -9.35 8.03 -0.28
C SER A 108 -10.61 8.88 -0.15
N ILE A 109 -11.77 8.22 -0.12
CA ILE A 109 -13.07 8.88 0.05
C ILE A 109 -13.26 9.12 1.55
N TYR A 110 -13.23 10.39 1.97
CA TYR A 110 -13.55 10.78 3.34
C TYR A 110 -15.00 11.29 3.37
N SER A 111 -15.92 10.46 3.88
CA SER A 111 -17.29 10.88 4.16
C SER A 111 -17.35 11.54 5.54
N THR A 112 -17.69 12.82 5.60
CA THR A 112 -17.81 13.55 6.87
C THR A 112 -19.09 13.24 7.64
N ASN A 113 -19.96 12.31 7.18
CA ASN A 113 -21.24 12.05 7.89
C ASN A 113 -21.72 10.60 7.98
N VAL A 114 -21.02 9.59 7.47
CA VAL A 114 -21.33 8.18 7.80
C VAL A 114 -20.06 7.35 7.60
N GLY A 115 -19.67 6.58 8.62
CA GLY A 115 -18.42 5.82 8.70
C GLY A 115 -18.31 4.68 7.67
N TYR A 116 -17.91 5.02 6.45
CA TYR A 116 -17.45 4.06 5.46
C TYR A 116 -16.06 4.47 4.96
N SER A 117 -15.03 3.75 5.38
CA SER A 117 -13.70 3.79 4.78
C SER A 117 -13.58 2.68 3.75
N SER A 118 -13.55 3.05 2.47
CA SER A 118 -13.16 2.15 1.39
C SER A 118 -11.86 2.68 0.80
N THR A 119 -10.75 2.04 1.17
CA THR A 119 -9.44 2.30 0.60
C THR A 119 -9.26 1.39 -0.61
N ALA A 120 -9.53 1.92 -1.80
CA ALA A 120 -9.20 1.21 -3.04
C ALA A 120 -7.76 1.54 -3.43
N VAL A 121 -6.84 0.63 -3.11
CA VAL A 121 -5.47 0.66 -3.63
C VAL A 121 -5.45 -0.13 -4.93
N SER A 122 -5.47 0.55 -6.07
CA SER A 122 -5.21 -0.11 -7.36
C SER A 122 -3.71 -0.40 -7.47
N THR A 123 -3.32 -1.67 -7.41
CA THR A 123 -1.96 -2.11 -7.72
C THR A 123 -1.75 -2.16 -9.24
N PRO A 124 -0.59 -1.77 -9.78
CA PRO A 124 -0.27 -1.98 -11.18
C PRO A 124 -0.19 -3.49 -11.48
N LYS A 125 -0.79 -3.95 -12.58
CA LYS A 125 -0.60 -5.32 -13.07
C LYS A 125 0.89 -5.52 -13.40
N GLU A 126 1.51 -6.44 -12.69
CA GLU A 126 2.89 -6.90 -12.91
C GLU A 126 3.03 -7.43 -14.34
N LYS A 127 3.84 -6.74 -15.15
CA LYS A 127 4.18 -7.19 -16.51
C LYS A 127 5.24 -8.29 -16.37
N VAL A 128 4.78 -9.54 -16.43
CA VAL A 128 5.65 -10.72 -16.50
C VAL A 128 6.65 -10.53 -17.64
N ARG A 129 7.93 -10.33 -17.30
CA ARG A 129 9.04 -10.41 -18.26
C ARG A 129 9.29 -11.89 -18.51
N LYS A 130 9.15 -12.30 -19.78
CA LYS A 130 9.67 -13.58 -20.29
C LYS A 130 11.20 -13.55 -20.33
#